data_AF-A0A379A9U8-F1
#
_entry.id   AF-A0A379A9U8-F1
#
_cell.length_a   1.000
_cell.length_b   1.000
_cell.length_c   1.000
_cell.angle_alpha   90.00
_cell.angle_beta   90.00
_cell.angle_gamma   90.00
#
_symmetry.space_group_name_H-M   'P 1'
#
loop_
_entity.id
_entity.type
_entity.pdbx_description
1 polymer ?
#
loop_
_entity_poly.entity_id
_entity_poly.type
_entity_poly.pdbx_seq_one_letter_code
_entity_poly.pdbx_strand_id
1 'polypeptide(L)'
;MKIKGPREKLRKLGAHALSDTELLAIFLRTGSPGQNVLELAGQMLDGFGSLYQLMTSDKAAFGEIKGVGDAKLAQLHAIAELAKRFFASKLARESAMENPQITRQYLQSLLAHQEREIFMALFLDNQHRVLRAQNMFSGSINSVEVHPPRDCPGSAEAQCCRSDTGA
;
A
#
# COMPACT_ATOMS: atom_id res chain seq x y z
N MET A 1 -25.41 -15.54 -22.40
CA MET A 1 -24.00 -15.89 -22.72
C MET A 1 -23.24 -16.04 -21.39
N LYS A 2 -22.90 -17.27 -20.96
CA LYS A 2 -22.19 -17.49 -19.68
C LYS A 2 -20.73 -17.05 -19.83
N ILE A 3 -20.33 -16.00 -19.10
CA ILE A 3 -18.92 -15.62 -18.94
C ILE A 3 -18.28 -16.67 -18.04
N LYS A 4 -17.29 -17.40 -18.55
CA LYS A 4 -16.76 -18.59 -17.85
C LYS A 4 -15.41 -18.38 -17.18
N GLY A 5 -14.71 -17.28 -17.45
CA GLY A 5 -13.35 -17.06 -16.95
C GLY A 5 -13.08 -15.63 -16.46
N PRO A 6 -12.24 -15.46 -15.42
CA PRO A 6 -11.89 -14.14 -14.88
C PRO A 6 -11.37 -13.16 -15.94
N ARG A 7 -10.52 -13.62 -16.87
CA ARG A 7 -9.99 -12.79 -17.96
C ARG A 7 -11.05 -12.34 -18.95
N GLU A 8 -12.02 -13.20 -19.25
CA GLU A 8 -13.13 -12.84 -20.14
C GLU A 8 -14.06 -11.82 -19.45
N LYS A 9 -14.31 -12.01 -18.15
CA LYS A 9 -15.05 -11.09 -17.31
C LYS A 9 -14.38 -9.71 -17.26
N LEU A 10 -13.05 -9.69 -17.05
CA LEU A 10 -12.25 -8.46 -17.05
C LEU A 10 -12.37 -7.70 -18.38
N ARG A 11 -12.31 -8.41 -19.52
CA ARG A 11 -12.42 -7.78 -20.85
C ARG A 11 -13.82 -7.23 -21.13
N LYS A 12 -14.88 -7.93 -20.71
CA LYS A 12 -16.27 -7.55 -21.03
C LYS A 12 -16.86 -6.55 -20.06
N LEU A 13 -16.57 -6.70 -18.78
CA LEU A 13 -17.21 -5.97 -17.69
C LEU A 13 -16.23 -5.04 -16.95
N GLY A 14 -14.91 -5.18 -17.16
CA GLY A 14 -13.91 -4.38 -16.45
C GLY A 14 -13.55 -4.94 -15.07
N ALA A 15 -12.52 -4.34 -14.44
CA ALA A 15 -11.93 -4.84 -13.20
C ALA A 15 -12.88 -4.78 -12.00
N HIS A 16 -13.78 -3.80 -11.96
CA HIS A 16 -14.74 -3.60 -10.88
C HIS A 16 -15.77 -4.73 -10.73
N ALA A 17 -15.96 -5.55 -11.77
CA ALA A 17 -16.88 -6.68 -11.74
C ALA A 17 -16.24 -7.96 -11.17
N LEU A 18 -14.94 -7.95 -10.88
CA LEU A 18 -14.20 -9.10 -10.38
C LEU A 18 -14.11 -9.08 -8.85
N SER A 19 -14.18 -10.26 -8.23
CA SER A 19 -13.81 -10.40 -6.83
C SER A 19 -12.30 -10.35 -6.63
N ASP A 20 -11.86 -10.11 -5.40
CA ASP A 20 -10.44 -10.16 -5.02
C ASP A 20 -9.79 -11.50 -5.40
N THR A 21 -10.51 -12.60 -5.21
CA THR A 21 -10.10 -13.95 -5.64
C THR A 21 -9.90 -14.04 -7.16
N GLU A 22 -10.83 -13.49 -7.94
CA GLU A 22 -10.75 -13.48 -9.40
C GLU A 22 -9.59 -12.60 -9.90
N LEU A 23 -9.37 -11.44 -9.28
CA LEU A 23 -8.25 -10.55 -9.58
C LEU A 23 -6.92 -11.24 -9.28
N LEU A 24 -6.78 -11.82 -8.09
CA LEU A 24 -5.59 -12.53 -7.68
C LEU A 24 -5.31 -13.73 -8.60
N ALA A 25 -6.35 -14.48 -8.98
CA ALA A 25 -6.23 -15.60 -9.91
C ALA A 25 -5.74 -15.19 -11.30
N ILE A 26 -6.10 -14.00 -11.79
CA ILE A 26 -5.58 -13.48 -13.07
C ILE A 26 -4.06 -13.28 -12.99
N PHE A 27 -3.57 -12.72 -11.88
CA PHE A 27 -2.16 -12.48 -11.67
C PHE A 27 -1.39 -13.79 -11.50
N LEU A 28 -1.86 -14.69 -10.64
CA LEU A 28 -1.21 -15.99 -10.40
C LEU A 28 -1.11 -16.84 -11.66
N ARG A 29 -2.03 -16.64 -12.64
CA ARG A 29 -2.08 -17.23 -13.99
C ARG A 29 -2.26 -18.75 -14.03
N THR A 30 -1.69 -19.48 -13.09
CA THR A 30 -1.71 -20.93 -12.96
C THR A 30 -1.81 -21.32 -11.48
N GLY A 31 -2.55 -22.39 -11.21
CA GLY A 31 -2.65 -22.97 -9.86
C GLY A 31 -1.37 -23.68 -9.44
N SER A 32 -1.51 -24.62 -8.51
CA SER A 32 -0.45 -25.54 -8.10
C SER A 32 -0.81 -26.96 -8.56
N PRO A 33 0.13 -27.92 -8.57
CA PRO A 33 -0.18 -29.30 -8.93
C PRO A 33 -1.34 -29.84 -8.06
N GLY A 34 -2.46 -30.20 -8.71
CA GLY A 34 -3.65 -30.70 -8.03
C GLY A 34 -4.65 -29.64 -7.55
N GLN A 35 -4.42 -28.35 -7.83
CA GLN A 35 -5.30 -27.26 -7.39
C GLN A 35 -5.52 -26.21 -8.47
N ASN A 36 -6.77 -25.75 -8.63
CA ASN A 36 -7.07 -24.66 -9.58
C ASN A 36 -6.53 -23.31 -9.08
N VAL A 37 -6.24 -22.40 -10.01
CA VAL A 37 -5.78 -21.03 -9.68
C VAL A 37 -6.78 -20.25 -8.82
N LEU A 38 -8.09 -20.45 -9.01
CA LEU A 38 -9.13 -19.81 -8.20
C LEU A 38 -9.16 -20.37 -6.76
N GLU A 39 -8.97 -21.68 -6.61
CA GLU A 39 -8.90 -22.32 -5.29
C GLU A 39 -7.64 -21.88 -4.53
N LEU A 40 -6.50 -21.82 -5.23
CA LEU A 40 -5.26 -21.32 -4.66
C LEU A 40 -5.40 -19.85 -4.23
N ALA A 41 -5.97 -19.00 -5.08
CA ALA A 41 -6.22 -17.60 -4.75
C ALA A 41 -7.16 -17.45 -3.55
N GLY A 42 -8.20 -18.28 -3.47
CA GLY A 42 -9.12 -18.32 -2.32
C GLY A 42 -8.40 -18.69 -1.03
N GLN A 43 -7.65 -19.80 -1.03
CA GLN A 43 -6.87 -20.24 0.14
C GLN A 43 -5.85 -19.20 0.59
N MET A 44 -5.22 -18.49 -0.34
CA MET A 44 -4.30 -17.40 0.00
C MET A 44 -5.04 -16.25 0.68
N LEU A 45 -6.21 -15.85 0.18
CA LEU A 45 -7.00 -14.79 0.83
C LEU A 45 -7.55 -15.22 2.18
N ASP A 46 -8.03 -16.45 2.31
CA ASP A 46 -8.58 -16.98 3.56
C ASP A 46 -7.48 -17.17 4.62
N GLY A 47 -6.30 -17.66 4.22
CA GLY A 47 -5.17 -17.88 5.12
C GLY A 47 -4.56 -16.58 5.66
N PHE A 48 -4.51 -15.53 4.84
CA PHE A 48 -3.99 -14.22 5.25
C PHE A 48 -5.07 -13.24 5.73
N GLY A 49 -6.36 -13.56 5.57
CA GLY A 49 -7.51 -12.74 6.01
C GLY A 49 -7.77 -11.45 5.22
N SER A 50 -6.74 -10.85 4.60
CA SER A 50 -6.89 -9.65 3.79
C SER A 50 -5.88 -9.59 2.64
N LEU A 51 -6.26 -8.91 1.55
CA LEU A 51 -5.33 -8.57 0.46
C LEU A 51 -4.12 -7.78 0.96
N TYR A 52 -4.32 -6.90 1.96
CA TYR A 52 -3.22 -6.13 2.53
C TYR A 52 -2.18 -7.04 3.18
N GLN A 53 -2.61 -7.91 4.12
CA GLN A 53 -1.70 -8.83 4.79
C GLN A 53 -1.07 -9.81 3.80
N LEU A 54 -1.81 -10.30 2.81
CA LEU A 54 -1.25 -11.13 1.76
C LEU A 54 -0.09 -10.43 1.03
N MET A 55 -0.24 -9.14 0.70
CA MET A 55 0.74 -8.42 -0.13
C MET A 55 1.95 -7.91 0.65
N THR A 56 1.83 -7.76 1.98
CA THR A 56 2.90 -7.25 2.86
C THR A 56 3.60 -8.33 3.67
N SER A 57 3.11 -9.56 3.65
CA SER A 57 3.68 -10.64 4.47
C SER A 57 5.04 -11.11 3.95
N ASP A 58 5.87 -11.56 4.88
CA ASP A 58 7.17 -12.15 4.60
C ASP A 58 7.07 -13.58 4.07
N LYS A 59 8.10 -14.02 3.35
CA LYS A 59 8.22 -15.39 2.80
C LYS A 59 7.95 -16.49 3.84
N ALA A 60 8.32 -16.27 5.09
CA ALA A 60 8.09 -17.23 6.17
C ALA A 60 6.59 -17.51 6.40
N ALA A 61 5.73 -16.49 6.29
CA ALA A 61 4.28 -16.63 6.48
C ALA A 61 3.62 -17.42 5.33
N PHE A 62 4.24 -17.46 4.16
CA PHE A 62 3.75 -18.23 3.02
C PHE A 62 4.19 -19.70 3.03
N GLY A 63 5.14 -20.07 3.90
CA GLY A 63 5.64 -21.44 4.00
C GLY A 63 4.55 -22.45 4.33
N GLU A 64 3.44 -22.01 4.93
CA GLU A 64 2.30 -22.86 5.26
C GLU A 64 1.38 -23.16 4.06
N ILE A 65 1.41 -22.34 3.01
CA ILE A 65 0.53 -22.50 1.85
C ILE A 65 1.19 -23.34 0.76
N LYS A 66 0.73 -24.58 0.61
CA LYS A 66 1.18 -25.49 -0.45
C LYS A 66 0.89 -24.89 -1.84
N GLY A 67 1.92 -24.84 -2.68
CA GLY A 67 1.79 -24.40 -4.08
C GLY A 67 2.14 -22.94 -4.36
N VAL A 68 2.61 -22.20 -3.35
CA VAL A 68 3.16 -20.85 -3.47
C VAL A 68 4.69 -20.94 -3.42
N GLY A 69 5.32 -20.98 -4.60
CA GLY A 69 6.78 -20.94 -4.72
C GLY A 69 7.33 -19.52 -4.82
N ASP A 70 8.65 -19.40 -4.82
CA ASP A 70 9.39 -18.12 -4.88
C ASP A 70 8.94 -17.21 -6.03
N ALA A 71 8.60 -17.78 -7.19
CA ALA A 71 8.12 -17.02 -8.34
C ALA A 71 6.78 -16.31 -8.06
N LYS A 72 5.82 -16.99 -7.40
CA LYS A 72 4.51 -16.40 -7.07
C LYS A 72 4.64 -15.35 -5.98
N LEU A 73 5.53 -15.57 -4.99
CA LEU A 73 5.83 -14.58 -3.95
C LEU A 73 6.44 -13.31 -4.53
N ALA A 74 7.48 -13.46 -5.35
CA ALA A 74 8.13 -12.33 -6.00
C ALA A 74 7.13 -11.53 -6.84
N GLN A 75 6.19 -12.22 -7.52
CA GLN A 75 5.14 -11.56 -8.28
C GLN A 75 4.18 -10.74 -7.39
N LEU A 76 3.78 -11.26 -6.23
CA LEU A 76 2.92 -10.53 -5.29
C LEU A 76 3.61 -9.29 -4.74
N HIS A 77 4.84 -9.43 -4.26
CA HIS A 77 5.64 -8.30 -3.79
C HIS A 77 5.89 -7.26 -4.89
N ALA A 78 6.14 -7.70 -6.12
CA ALA A 78 6.28 -6.80 -7.25
C ALA A 78 5.00 -6.00 -7.53
N ILE A 79 3.83 -6.64 -7.47
CA ILE A 79 2.55 -5.96 -7.65
C ILE A 79 2.28 -4.98 -6.48
N ALA A 80 2.62 -5.36 -5.24
CA ALA A 80 2.49 -4.49 -4.07
C ALA A 80 3.32 -3.21 -4.23
N GLU A 81 4.59 -3.38 -4.60
CA GLU A 81 5.51 -2.27 -4.83
C GLU A 81 5.09 -1.41 -6.04
N LEU A 82 4.59 -2.04 -7.12
CA LEU A 82 4.03 -1.32 -8.27
C LEU A 82 2.80 -0.49 -7.87
N ALA A 83 1.89 -1.05 -7.08
CA ALA A 83 0.73 -0.32 -6.58
C ALA A 83 1.17 0.87 -5.71
N LYS A 84 2.12 0.65 -4.79
CA LYS A 84 2.70 1.71 -3.96
C LYS A 84 3.33 2.83 -4.80
N ARG A 85 4.12 2.49 -5.83
CA ARG A 85 4.71 3.46 -6.76
C ARG A 85 3.65 4.18 -7.59
N PHE A 86 2.61 3.47 -8.04
CA PHE A 86 1.52 4.06 -8.80
C PHE A 86 0.80 5.12 -7.97
N PHE A 87 0.41 4.80 -6.73
CA PHE A 87 -0.23 5.75 -5.83
C PHE A 87 0.70 6.92 -5.49
N ALA A 88 1.97 6.66 -5.17
CA ALA A 88 2.95 7.72 -4.94
C ALA A 88 3.12 8.64 -6.16
N SER A 89 3.09 8.10 -7.38
CA SER A 89 3.24 8.89 -8.61
C SER A 89 2.02 9.76 -8.93
N LYS A 90 0.82 9.28 -8.62
CA LYS A 90 -0.42 10.07 -8.74
C LYS A 90 -0.38 11.26 -7.78
N LEU A 91 0.12 11.03 -6.57
CA LEU A 91 0.17 12.02 -5.49
C LEU A 91 1.31 13.04 -5.64
N ALA A 92 2.34 12.71 -6.43
CA ALA A 92 3.35 13.68 -6.87
C ALA A 92 2.87 14.58 -8.03
N ARG A 93 1.84 14.15 -8.78
CA ARG A 93 1.32 14.86 -9.96
C ARG A 93 0.08 15.70 -9.65
N GLU A 94 -0.83 15.17 -8.86
CA GLU A 94 -2.00 15.90 -8.37
C GLU A 94 -1.60 16.68 -7.11
N SER A 95 -2.15 17.87 -6.91
CA SER A 95 -1.98 18.69 -5.70
C SER A 95 -2.57 17.95 -4.50
N ALA A 96 -1.89 16.91 -4.02
CA ALA A 96 -2.41 15.98 -3.03
C ALA A 96 -2.90 16.68 -1.78
N MET A 97 -2.32 17.85 -1.48
CA MET A 97 -2.59 18.66 -0.31
C MET A 97 -3.71 19.70 -0.50
N GLU A 98 -4.29 19.85 -1.69
CA GLU A 98 -5.44 20.74 -1.93
C GLU A 98 -6.78 20.07 -1.60
N ASN A 99 -6.81 18.75 -1.50
CA ASN A 99 -8.01 17.98 -1.18
C ASN A 99 -7.75 17.11 0.07
N PRO A 100 -8.39 17.38 1.22
CA PRO A 100 -8.18 16.65 2.47
C PRO A 100 -8.35 15.13 2.35
N GLN A 101 -9.24 14.66 1.48
CA GLN A 101 -9.45 13.23 1.24
C GLN A 101 -8.27 12.61 0.49
N ILE A 102 -7.70 13.33 -0.48
CA ILE A 102 -6.50 12.89 -1.21
C ILE A 102 -5.28 12.94 -0.29
N THR A 103 -5.15 14.00 0.53
CA THR A 103 -4.12 14.10 1.57
C THR A 103 -4.17 12.93 2.54
N ARG A 104 -5.38 12.58 3.01
CA ARG A 104 -5.58 11.45 3.93
C ARG A 104 -5.17 10.13 3.28
N GLN A 105 -5.61 9.86 2.06
CA GLN A 105 -5.21 8.64 1.34
C GLN A 105 -3.70 8.57 1.13
N TYR A 106 -3.06 9.70 0.86
CA TYR A 106 -1.61 9.80 0.72
C TYR A 106 -0.88 9.44 2.01
N LEU A 107 -1.22 10.13 3.10
CA LEU A 107 -0.61 9.88 4.40
C LEU A 107 -0.87 8.44 4.86
N GLN A 108 -2.07 7.91 4.64
CA GLN A 108 -2.38 6.50 4.91
C GLN A 108 -1.48 5.57 4.10
N SER A 109 -1.26 5.80 2.81
CA SER A 109 -0.38 4.96 1.99
C SER A 109 1.10 4.98 2.43
N LEU A 110 1.57 6.12 2.96
CA LEU A 110 2.95 6.28 3.43
C LEU A 110 3.17 5.70 4.84
N LEU A 111 2.17 5.82 5.71
CA LEU A 111 2.25 5.46 7.12
C LEU A 111 1.66 4.09 7.45
N ALA A 112 0.84 3.48 6.57
CA ALA A 112 0.15 2.21 6.85
C ALA A 112 1.09 1.06 7.24
N HIS A 113 2.32 1.06 6.73
CA HIS A 113 3.32 0.03 6.99
C HIS A 113 4.30 0.39 8.12
N GLN A 114 4.10 1.51 8.81
CA GLN A 114 5.02 1.97 9.86
C GLN A 114 4.53 1.47 11.22
N GLU A 115 5.26 0.53 11.81
CA GLU A 115 4.93 -0.05 13.12
C GLU A 115 5.32 0.86 14.30
N ARG A 116 6.00 1.97 14.03
CA ARG A 116 6.47 2.95 15.02
C ARG A 116 6.14 4.36 14.57
N GLU A 117 6.04 5.27 15.52
CA GLU A 117 5.89 6.69 15.23
C GLU A 117 7.10 7.20 14.46
N ILE A 118 6.84 7.84 13.32
CA ILE A 118 7.87 8.44 12.49
C ILE A 118 7.57 9.92 12.29
N PHE A 119 8.63 10.74 12.35
CA PHE A 119 8.55 12.13 11.96
C PHE A 119 8.95 12.24 10.49
N MET A 120 7.98 12.55 9.64
CA MET A 120 8.15 12.66 8.20
C MET A 120 7.97 14.11 7.75
N ALA A 121 8.95 14.64 7.04
CA ALA A 121 8.84 15.92 6.36
C ALA A 121 8.35 15.70 4.92
N LEU A 122 7.29 16.43 4.55
CA LEU A 122 6.82 16.53 3.17
C LEU A 122 7.32 17.85 2.58
N PHE A 123 8.15 17.76 1.56
CA PHE A 123 8.59 18.89 0.76
C PHE A 123 7.59 19.10 -0.37
N LEU A 124 7.01 20.30 -0.43
CA LEU A 124 6.01 20.66 -1.42
C LEU A 124 6.54 21.74 -2.37
N ASP A 125 5.99 21.80 -3.58
CA ASP A 125 6.16 22.96 -4.45
C ASP A 125 5.12 24.06 -4.15
N ASN A 126 5.22 25.20 -4.84
CA ASN A 126 4.29 26.34 -4.69
C ASN A 126 2.84 26.04 -5.12
N GLN A 127 2.57 24.85 -5.66
CA GLN A 127 1.24 24.37 -6.03
C GLN A 127 0.81 23.19 -5.13
N HIS A 128 1.43 23.08 -3.96
CA HIS A 128 1.16 22.07 -2.94
C HIS A 128 1.30 20.62 -3.43
N ARG A 129 2.11 20.39 -4.47
CA ARG A 129 2.44 19.05 -4.94
C ARG A 129 3.63 18.51 -4.18
N VAL A 130 3.61 17.22 -3.88
CA VAL A 130 4.69 16.61 -3.09
C VAL A 130 5.92 16.38 -3.97
N LEU A 131 6.98 17.15 -3.71
CA LEU A 131 8.30 16.99 -4.33
C LEU A 131 9.04 15.81 -3.74
N ARG A 132 8.96 15.65 -2.41
CA ARG A 132 9.67 14.60 -1.68
C ARG A 132 9.01 14.36 -0.32
N ALA A 133 8.87 13.09 0.06
CA ALA A 133 8.58 12.70 1.44
C ALA A 133 9.85 12.10 2.04
N GLN A 134 10.32 12.64 3.16
CA GLN A 134 11.52 12.15 3.83
C GLN A 134 11.23 11.86 5.29
N ASN A 135 11.56 10.64 5.72
CA ASN A 135 11.59 10.30 7.13
C ASN A 135 12.79 11.03 7.73
N MET A 136 12.52 12.02 8.57
CA MET A 136 13.54 12.84 9.20
C MET A 136 14.02 12.17 10.49
N PHE A 137 13.12 11.51 11.22
CA PHE A 137 13.45 10.74 12.42
C PHE A 137 12.51 9.55 12.62
N SER A 138 13.02 8.49 13.22
CA SER A 138 12.25 7.36 13.76
C SER A 138 12.53 7.29 15.26
N GLY A 139 11.58 7.76 16.08
CA GLY A 139 11.71 7.88 17.53
C GLY A 139 11.05 6.72 18.28
N SER A 140 11.44 6.51 19.54
CA SER A 140 10.72 5.63 20.47
C SER A 140 9.58 6.39 21.17
N ILE A 141 8.80 5.64 21.95
CA ILE A 141 7.40 5.79 22.35
C ILE A 141 6.90 7.18 22.83
N ASN A 142 7.73 8.21 23.09
CA ASN A 142 7.22 9.45 23.73
C ASN A 142 7.84 10.81 23.33
N SER A 143 8.72 10.92 22.33
CA SER A 143 9.09 12.24 21.74
C SER A 143 10.07 12.11 20.58
N VAL A 144 10.03 13.10 19.69
CA VAL A 144 11.05 13.37 18.68
C VAL A 144 11.50 14.81 18.86
N GLU A 145 12.77 15.03 19.21
CA GLU A 145 13.38 16.37 19.13
C GLU A 145 13.71 16.68 17.67
N VAL A 146 13.14 17.77 17.16
CA VAL A 146 13.33 18.24 15.78
C VAL A 146 14.29 19.42 15.80
N HIS A 147 15.47 19.25 15.21
CA HIS A 147 16.37 20.36 14.89
C HIS A 147 16.34 20.62 13.38
N PRO A 148 15.82 21.76 12.91
CA PRO A 148 15.82 22.08 11.49
C PRO A 148 17.27 22.26 10.97
N PRO A 149 17.61 21.72 9.79
CA PRO A 149 18.89 22.00 9.13
C PRO A 149 19.05 23.49 8.81
N ARG A 150 20.31 23.98 8.76
CA ARG A 150 20.67 25.40 8.53
C ARG A 150 20.08 26.03 7.26
N ASP A 151 19.60 25.23 6.30
CA ASP A 151 19.19 25.70 4.98
C ASP A 151 17.66 25.93 4.83
N CYS A 152 16.89 25.95 5.93
CA CYS A 152 15.47 26.32 5.90
C CYS A 152 15.29 27.82 6.22
N PRO A 153 14.83 28.67 5.26
CA PRO A 153 14.44 30.04 5.56
C PRO A 153 13.06 30.04 6.22
N GLY A 154 13.04 30.02 7.55
CA GLY A 154 11.82 30.15 8.35
C GLY A 154 11.87 29.29 9.60
N SER A 155 11.75 29.92 10.76
CA SER A 155 11.52 29.26 12.04
C SER A 155 10.18 28.53 12.00
N ALA A 156 10.20 27.21 11.78
CA ALA A 156 9.02 26.37 11.91
C ALA A 156 9.00 25.76 13.32
N GLU A 157 8.16 26.31 14.19
CA GLU A 157 7.75 25.63 15.42
C GLU A 157 6.76 24.52 15.02
N ALA A 158 7.16 23.27 15.19
CA ALA A 158 6.27 22.13 15.02
C ALA A 158 5.36 22.03 16.26
N GLN A 159 4.14 22.55 16.16
CA GLN A 159 3.14 22.36 17.20
C GLN A 159 2.38 21.06 16.93
N CYS A 160 2.51 20.11 17.86
CA CYS A 160 1.83 18.83 17.83
C CYS A 160 0.30 19.03 17.80
N CYS A 161 -0.34 18.66 16.69
CA CYS A 161 -1.80 18.52 16.64
C CYS A 161 -2.19 17.36 17.54
N ARG A 162 -2.55 17.64 18.79
CA ARG A 162 -3.27 16.68 19.65
C ARG A 162 -4.63 16.43 19.01
N SER A 163 -4.85 15.21 18.54
CA SER A 163 -6.20 14.71 18.38
C SER A 163 -6.77 14.47 19.78
N ASP A 164 -7.41 15.49 20.35
CA ASP A 164 -8.28 15.32 21.51
C ASP A 164 -9.40 14.35 21.11
N THR A 165 -9.22 13.08 21.46
CA THR A 165 -10.33 12.13 21.55
C THR A 165 -10.72 12.12 23.02
N GLY A 166 -11.56 13.08 23.39
CA GLY A 166 -12.30 13.06 24.65
C GLY A 166 -13.32 11.92 24.65
N ALA A 167 -13.49 11.36 25.84
CA ALA A 167 -14.40 10.32 26.28
C ALA A 167 -15.79 10.27 25.62
#